data_AF-A0AAJ0J1K9-F1
#
_entry.id   AF-A0AAJ0J1K9-F1
#
_cell.length_a   1.000
_cell.length_b   1.000
_cell.length_c   1.000
_cell.angle_alpha   90.00
_cell.angle_beta   90.00
_cell.angle_gamma   90.00
#
_symmetry.space_group_name_H-M   'P 1'
#
loop_
_entity.id
_entity.type
_entity.pdbx_description
1 polymer ?
#
loop_
_entity_poly.entity_id
_entity_poly.type
_entity_poly.pdbx_seq_one_letter_code
_entity_poly.pdbx_strand_id
1 'polypeptide(L)'
;MAIKTVEELFIHELSDIYSAEKQLTKSLPRLARAATEPKLKAAFETHLEETQGQIERLDQVVEVLGIKLKRIKCAAMEGLVEESREVIEEIEVGPVRDAALIGGAQKVEHYEIASYGTIAAMAKQLGYADALPLLLATLEEEKATDEKLTLLAEQGGNQKAAKTSKAA
;
A
#
# COMPACT_ATOMS: atom_id res chain seq x y z
N MET A 1 24.99 -8.24 3.31
CA MET A 1 26.11 -7.53 2.64
C MET A 1 25.81 -6.04 2.69
N ALA A 2 26.83 -5.20 2.88
CA ALA A 2 26.65 -3.75 2.84
C ALA A 2 26.31 -3.28 1.42
N ILE A 3 25.35 -2.36 1.31
CA ILE A 3 24.97 -1.66 0.07
C ILE A 3 25.99 -0.53 -0.15
N LYS A 4 26.58 -0.48 -1.34
CA LYS A 4 27.70 0.42 -1.68
C LYS A 4 27.44 1.33 -2.87
N THR A 5 26.44 1.02 -3.69
CA THR A 5 26.10 1.80 -4.89
C THR A 5 24.61 2.12 -4.92
N VAL A 6 24.24 3.16 -5.70
CA VAL A 6 22.82 3.52 -5.91
C VAL A 6 22.07 2.40 -6.63
N GLU A 7 22.72 1.65 -7.51
CA GLU A 7 22.14 0.48 -8.16
C GLU A 7 21.87 -0.66 -7.16
N GLU A 8 22.81 -0.95 -6.24
CA GLU A 8 22.59 -1.93 -5.18
C GLU A 8 21.47 -1.51 -4.23
N LEU A 9 21.33 -0.20 -3.97
CA LEU A 9 20.25 0.37 -3.17
C LEU A 9 18.92 0.26 -3.93
N PHE A 10 18.86 0.62 -5.21
CA PHE A 10 17.66 0.48 -6.04
C PHE A 10 17.16 -0.97 -6.05
N ILE A 11 18.04 -1.96 -6.25
CA ILE A 11 17.66 -3.38 -6.20
C ILE A 11 17.15 -3.77 -4.80
N HIS A 12 17.74 -3.23 -3.74
CA HIS A 12 17.29 -3.46 -2.37
C HIS A 12 15.86 -2.92 -2.16
N GLU A 13 15.63 -1.65 -2.45
CA GLU A 13 14.33 -0.99 -2.28
C GLU A 13 13.26 -1.62 -3.19
N LEU A 14 13.60 -1.97 -4.43
CA LEU A 14 12.70 -2.68 -5.34
C LEU A 14 12.32 -4.07 -4.80
N SER A 15 13.26 -4.76 -4.16
CA SER A 15 12.98 -6.05 -3.51
C SER A 15 12.12 -5.88 -2.25
N ASP A 16 12.26 -4.75 -1.56
CA ASP A 16 11.54 -4.46 -0.32
C ASP A 16 10.07 -4.14 -0.65
N ILE A 17 9.83 -3.22 -1.58
CA ILE A 17 8.47 -2.90 -2.03
C ILE A 17 7.79 -4.13 -2.65
N TYR A 18 8.50 -4.96 -3.43
CA TYR A 18 7.94 -6.22 -3.94
C TYR A 18 7.52 -7.19 -2.81
N SER A 19 8.25 -7.19 -1.70
CA SER A 19 7.82 -7.93 -0.50
C SER A 19 6.64 -7.26 0.19
N ALA A 20 6.52 -5.93 0.16
CA ALA A 20 5.41 -5.19 0.75
C ALA A 20 4.10 -5.52 0.02
N GLU A 21 4.08 -5.40 -1.31
CA GLU A 21 2.95 -5.71 -2.19
C GLU A 21 2.42 -7.14 -1.95
N LYS A 22 3.33 -8.12 -1.86
CA LYS A 22 2.99 -9.53 -1.57
C LYS A 22 2.43 -9.76 -0.18
N GLN A 23 2.75 -8.90 0.78
CA GLN A 23 2.13 -8.93 2.11
C GLN A 23 0.75 -8.28 2.05
N LEU A 24 0.62 -7.17 1.32
CA LEU A 24 -0.61 -6.40 1.19
C LEU A 24 -1.71 -7.20 0.49
N THR A 25 -1.40 -7.91 -0.60
CA THR A 25 -2.35 -8.83 -1.28
C THR A 25 -2.97 -9.88 -0.35
N LYS A 26 -2.29 -10.26 0.74
CA LYS A 26 -2.82 -11.18 1.75
C LYS A 26 -3.65 -10.47 2.83
N SER A 27 -3.37 -9.20 3.09
CA SER A 27 -4.05 -8.38 4.08
C SER A 27 -5.39 -7.84 3.55
N LEU A 28 -5.41 -7.32 2.32
CA LEU A 28 -6.58 -6.66 1.71
C LEU A 28 -7.87 -7.49 1.75
N PRO A 29 -7.87 -8.81 1.45
CA PRO A 29 -9.09 -9.63 1.59
C PRO A 29 -9.66 -9.64 3.02
N ARG A 30 -8.81 -9.54 4.04
CA ARG A 30 -9.24 -9.48 5.44
C ARG A 30 -9.83 -8.10 5.76
N LEU A 31 -9.21 -7.02 5.29
CA LEU A 31 -9.72 -5.66 5.49
C LEU A 31 -11.11 -5.50 4.83
N ALA A 32 -11.26 -6.00 3.60
CA ALA A 32 -12.54 -6.02 2.89
C ALA A 32 -13.65 -6.75 3.67
N ARG A 33 -13.33 -7.86 4.34
CA ARG A 33 -14.29 -8.60 5.19
C ARG A 33 -14.58 -7.91 6.51
N ALA A 34 -13.65 -7.12 7.04
CA ALA A 34 -13.79 -6.43 8.31
C ALA A 34 -14.57 -5.12 8.18
N ALA A 35 -14.57 -4.50 6.99
CA ALA A 35 -15.29 -3.28 6.69
C ALA A 35 -16.81 -3.50 6.66
N THR A 36 -17.57 -2.58 7.27
CA THR A 36 -19.03 -2.61 7.27
C THR A 36 -19.64 -1.71 6.21
N GLU A 37 -18.97 -0.61 5.86
CA GLU A 37 -19.40 0.29 4.80
C GLU A 37 -19.16 -0.34 3.41
N PRO A 38 -20.20 -0.51 2.57
CA PRO A 38 -20.06 -1.16 1.26
C PRO A 38 -19.02 -0.50 0.35
N LYS A 39 -18.91 0.83 0.40
CA LYS A 39 -17.93 1.58 -0.39
C LYS A 39 -16.50 1.32 0.07
N LEU A 40 -16.27 1.17 1.38
CA LEU A 40 -14.95 0.85 1.93
C LEU A 40 -14.53 -0.57 1.57
N LYS A 41 -15.46 -1.53 1.71
CA LYS A 41 -15.24 -2.90 1.26
C LYS A 41 -14.84 -2.95 -0.22
N ALA A 42 -15.61 -2.28 -1.09
CA ALA A 42 -15.30 -2.22 -2.52
C ALA A 42 -13.95 -1.54 -2.80
N ALA A 43 -13.57 -0.52 -2.01
CA ALA A 43 -12.26 0.10 -2.15
C ALA A 43 -11.11 -0.88 -1.86
N PHE A 44 -11.22 -1.72 -0.84
CA PHE A 44 -10.22 -2.77 -0.56
C PHE A 44 -10.19 -3.87 -1.62
N GLU A 45 -11.34 -4.22 -2.20
CA GLU A 45 -11.41 -5.20 -3.30
C GLU A 45 -10.76 -4.65 -4.58
N THR A 46 -11.03 -3.39 -4.93
CA THR A 46 -10.36 -2.72 -6.05
C THR A 46 -8.86 -2.61 -5.81
N HIS A 47 -8.44 -2.16 -4.61
CA HIS A 47 -7.03 -2.03 -4.31
C HIS A 47 -6.33 -3.40 -4.44
N LEU A 48 -6.95 -4.51 -4.04
CA LEU A 48 -6.36 -5.85 -4.23
C LEU A 48 -6.07 -6.19 -5.70
N GLU A 49 -6.95 -5.78 -6.63
CA GLU A 49 -6.74 -5.97 -8.06
C GLU A 49 -5.60 -5.08 -8.58
N GLU A 50 -5.54 -3.82 -8.11
CA GLU A 50 -4.45 -2.87 -8.43
C GLU A 50 -3.11 -3.40 -7.92
N THR A 51 -3.01 -3.83 -6.65
CA THR A 51 -1.82 -4.44 -6.04
C THR A 51 -1.31 -5.66 -6.82
N GLN A 52 -2.20 -6.48 -7.39
CA GLN A 52 -1.78 -7.60 -8.25
C GLN A 52 -1.15 -7.09 -9.55
N GLY A 53 -1.75 -6.08 -10.18
CA GLY A 53 -1.19 -5.43 -11.36
C GLY A 53 0.15 -4.72 -11.07
N GLN A 54 0.32 -4.15 -9.88
CA GLN A 54 1.56 -3.52 -9.45
C GLN A 54 2.68 -4.55 -9.27
N ILE A 55 2.39 -5.74 -8.74
CA ILE A 55 3.35 -6.86 -8.68
C ILE A 55 3.80 -7.26 -10.10
N GLU A 56 2.87 -7.39 -11.04
CA GLU A 56 3.19 -7.69 -12.44
C GLU A 56 4.06 -6.58 -13.06
N ARG A 57 3.78 -5.32 -12.71
CA ARG A 57 4.56 -4.16 -13.15
C ARG A 57 5.98 -4.18 -12.58
N LEU A 58 6.17 -4.60 -11.33
CA LEU A 58 7.48 -4.82 -10.74
C LEU A 58 8.23 -5.97 -11.43
N ASP A 59 7.55 -7.06 -11.79
CA ASP A 59 8.14 -8.15 -12.58
C ASP A 59 8.62 -7.65 -13.96
N GLN A 60 7.86 -6.76 -14.62
CA GLN A 60 8.29 -6.09 -15.86
C GLN A 60 9.53 -5.21 -15.64
N VAL A 61 9.59 -4.43 -14.54
CA VAL A 61 10.79 -3.63 -14.19
C VAL A 61 12.02 -4.52 -14.05
N VAL A 62 11.87 -5.69 -13.42
CA VAL A 62 12.96 -6.67 -13.27
C VAL A 62 13.42 -7.19 -14.63
N GLU A 63 12.49 -7.52 -15.52
CA GLU A 63 12.76 -8.02 -16.86
C GLU A 63 13.50 -6.99 -17.73
N VAL A 64 12.98 -5.76 -17.84
CA VAL A 64 13.56 -4.74 -18.72
C VAL A 64 14.96 -4.28 -18.27
N LEU A 65 15.25 -4.37 -16.97
CA LEU A 65 16.56 -4.03 -16.43
C LEU A 65 17.51 -5.23 -16.35
N GLY A 66 17.03 -6.45 -16.58
CA GLY A 66 17.84 -7.68 -16.45
C GLY A 66 18.40 -7.91 -15.05
N ILE A 67 17.74 -7.37 -14.02
CA ILE A 67 18.17 -7.46 -12.62
C ILE A 67 17.54 -8.69 -11.93
N LYS A 68 17.95 -8.96 -10.68
CA LYS A 68 17.34 -10.00 -9.86
C LYS A 68 16.96 -9.44 -8.50
N LEU A 69 15.71 -9.67 -8.12
CA LEU A 69 15.25 -9.33 -6.77
C LEU A 69 15.92 -10.22 -5.73
N LYS A 70 16.18 -9.62 -4.57
CA LYS A 70 16.65 -10.33 -3.38
C LYS A 70 15.43 -10.83 -2.62
N ARG A 71 15.53 -12.04 -2.07
CA ARG A 71 14.50 -12.55 -1.15
C ARG A 71 14.67 -11.87 0.21
N ILE A 72 13.95 -10.78 0.41
CA ILE A 72 13.86 -10.06 1.69
C ILE A 72 12.42 -9.98 2.16
N LYS A 73 12.24 -9.58 3.41
CA LYS A 73 10.94 -9.32 4.01
C LYS A 73 10.88 -7.85 4.39
N CYS A 74 9.89 -7.14 3.86
CA CYS A 74 9.63 -5.76 4.25
C CYS A 74 9.04 -5.72 5.67
N ALA A 75 9.85 -5.28 6.63
CA ALA A 75 9.46 -5.18 8.04
C ALA A 75 8.49 -4.02 8.29
N ALA A 76 8.58 -2.93 7.51
CA ALA A 76 7.68 -1.79 7.63
C ALA A 76 6.25 -2.20 7.26
N MET A 77 6.06 -2.84 6.10
CA MET A 77 4.76 -3.35 5.68
C MET A 77 4.22 -4.43 6.63
N GLU A 78 5.08 -5.30 7.17
CA GLU A 78 4.64 -6.26 8.20
C GLU A 78 4.01 -5.53 9.41
N GLY A 79 4.66 -4.49 9.92
CA GLY A 79 4.15 -3.70 11.04
C GLY A 79 2.81 -3.02 10.72
N LEU A 80 2.67 -2.44 9.53
CA LEU A 80 1.41 -1.78 9.10
C LEU A 80 0.26 -2.78 8.91
N VAL A 81 0.56 -3.97 8.38
CA VAL A 81 -0.41 -5.07 8.26
C VAL A 81 -0.81 -5.62 9.62
N GLU A 82 0.09 -5.62 10.60
CA GLU A 82 -0.18 -6.03 11.98
C GLU A 82 -1.02 -4.98 12.72
N GLU A 83 -0.72 -3.69 12.58
CA GLU A 83 -1.56 -2.61 13.13
C GLU A 83 -3.02 -2.73 12.62
N SER A 84 -3.18 -3.07 11.35
CA SER A 84 -4.51 -3.31 10.77
C SER A 84 -5.21 -4.57 11.31
N ARG A 85 -4.47 -5.54 11.89
CA ARG A 85 -5.05 -6.69 12.60
C ARG A 85 -5.55 -6.27 13.96
N GLU A 86 -4.73 -5.56 14.71
CA GLU A 86 -5.06 -5.06 16.05
C GLU A 86 -6.35 -4.24 15.99
N VAL A 87 -6.52 -3.38 14.99
CA VAL A 87 -7.78 -2.65 14.73
C VAL A 87 -9.01 -3.56 14.62
N ILE A 88 -8.90 -4.70 13.93
CA ILE A 88 -10.01 -5.65 13.73
C ILE A 88 -10.34 -6.39 15.03
N GLU A 89 -9.32 -6.67 15.85
CA GLU A 89 -9.43 -7.41 17.10
C GLU A 89 -9.92 -6.53 18.27
N GLU A 90 -9.45 -5.29 18.36
CA GLU A 90 -9.68 -4.40 19.50
C GLU A 90 -10.92 -3.51 19.35
N ILE A 91 -11.29 -3.13 18.13
CA ILE A 91 -12.40 -2.19 17.88
C ILE A 91 -13.62 -2.97 17.42
N GLU A 92 -14.78 -2.83 18.06
CA GLU A 92 -16.01 -3.52 17.67
C GLU A 92 -16.46 -3.24 16.23
N VAL A 93 -17.17 -4.20 15.63
CA VAL A 93 -17.73 -4.07 14.27
C VAL A 93 -18.63 -2.84 14.20
N GLY A 94 -18.33 -1.91 13.29
CA GLY A 94 -19.16 -0.73 13.05
C GLY A 94 -18.38 0.49 12.56
N PRO A 95 -18.99 1.68 12.60
CA PRO A 95 -18.43 2.89 12.02
C PRO A 95 -17.07 3.32 12.59
N VAL A 96 -16.81 3.06 13.87
CA VAL A 96 -15.51 3.37 14.51
C VAL A 96 -14.40 2.48 13.95
N ARG A 97 -14.69 1.18 13.75
CA ARG A 97 -13.75 0.27 13.09
C ARG A 97 -13.50 0.68 11.65
N ASP A 98 -14.54 1.04 10.89
CA ASP A 98 -14.35 1.50 9.50
C ASP A 98 -13.46 2.73 9.41
N ALA A 99 -13.61 3.70 10.33
CA ALA A 99 -12.70 4.85 10.42
C ALA A 99 -11.25 4.44 10.73
N ALA A 100 -11.05 3.50 11.66
CA ALA A 100 -9.73 2.99 11.98
C ALA A 100 -9.10 2.19 10.82
N LEU A 101 -9.90 1.39 10.10
CA LEU A 101 -9.46 0.67 8.90
C LEU A 101 -9.04 1.62 7.79
N ILE A 102 -9.77 2.72 7.57
CA ILE A 102 -9.37 3.76 6.61
C ILE A 102 -8.03 4.37 7.04
N GLY A 103 -7.89 4.76 8.32
CA GLY A 103 -6.63 5.32 8.81
C GLY A 103 -5.44 4.37 8.67
N GLY A 104 -5.63 3.08 8.94
CA GLY A 104 -4.60 2.05 8.72
C GLY A 104 -4.23 1.88 7.25
N ALA A 105 -5.22 1.90 6.36
CA ALA A 105 -5.00 1.83 4.92
C ALA A 105 -4.24 3.05 4.39
N GLN A 106 -4.58 4.27 4.82
CA GLN A 106 -3.84 5.47 4.41
C GLN A 106 -2.37 5.42 4.85
N LYS A 107 -2.06 4.86 6.02
CA LYS A 107 -0.66 4.65 6.44
C LYS A 107 0.10 3.71 5.51
N VAL A 108 -0.58 2.67 5.00
CA VAL A 108 -0.04 1.78 3.95
C VAL A 108 0.23 2.57 2.68
N GLU A 109 -0.76 3.31 2.15
CA GLU A 109 -0.59 4.12 0.94
C GLU A 109 0.59 5.11 1.07
N HIS A 110 0.70 5.80 2.21
CA HIS A 110 1.77 6.76 2.44
C HIS A 110 3.17 6.10 2.45
N TYR A 111 3.28 4.88 2.97
CA TYR A 111 4.51 4.11 2.90
C TYR A 111 4.84 3.73 1.44
N GLU A 112 3.85 3.33 0.65
CA GLU A 112 4.03 2.94 -0.76
C GLU A 112 4.34 4.16 -1.64
N ILE A 113 3.65 5.28 -1.46
CA ILE A 113 3.93 6.57 -2.13
C ILE A 113 5.38 7.01 -1.87
N ALA A 114 5.85 6.92 -0.62
CA ALA A 114 7.23 7.26 -0.29
C ALA A 114 8.23 6.29 -0.94
N SER A 115 7.91 5.00 -0.97
CA SER A 115 8.74 3.94 -1.55
C SER A 115 8.85 4.10 -3.07
N TYR A 116 7.72 4.18 -3.78
CA TYR A 116 7.66 4.35 -5.23
C TYR A 116 8.27 5.68 -5.69
N GLY A 117 8.02 6.77 -4.97
CA GLY A 117 8.67 8.06 -5.23
C GLY A 117 10.20 7.98 -5.14
N THR A 118 10.71 7.23 -4.15
CA THR A 118 12.15 7.02 -3.95
C THR A 118 12.76 6.19 -5.07
N ILE A 119 12.19 5.04 -5.42
CA ILE A 119 12.75 4.16 -6.47
C ILE A 119 12.58 4.76 -7.87
N ALA A 120 11.53 5.55 -8.13
CA ALA A 120 11.39 6.29 -9.38
C ALA A 120 12.49 7.36 -9.51
N ALA A 121 12.81 8.08 -8.44
CA ALA A 121 13.91 9.05 -8.44
C ALA A 121 15.26 8.37 -8.69
N MET A 122 15.51 7.21 -8.06
CA MET A 122 16.72 6.41 -8.30
C MET A 122 16.79 5.90 -9.75
N ALA A 123 15.70 5.34 -10.28
CA ALA A 123 15.62 4.88 -11.66
C ALA A 123 15.95 6.00 -12.66
N LYS A 124 15.45 7.22 -12.40
CA LYS A 124 15.78 8.40 -13.19
C LYS A 124 17.28 8.74 -13.13
N GLN A 125 17.89 8.68 -11.95
CA GLN A 125 19.33 8.96 -11.77
C GLN A 125 20.23 7.91 -12.43
N LEU A 126 19.81 6.64 -12.42
CA LEU A 126 20.51 5.53 -13.04
C LEU A 126 20.29 5.43 -14.57
N GLY A 127 19.38 6.25 -15.13
CA GLY A 127 19.08 6.26 -16.56
C GLY A 127 18.19 5.09 -17.01
N TYR A 128 17.44 4.49 -16.09
CA TYR A 128 16.52 3.38 -16.37
C TYR A 128 15.22 3.87 -17.03
N ALA A 129 15.33 4.33 -18.26
CA ALA A 129 14.27 4.99 -19.01
C ALA A 129 13.03 4.11 -19.23
N ASP A 130 13.21 2.79 -19.35
CA ASP A 130 12.09 1.85 -19.57
C ASP A 130 11.38 1.47 -18.26
N ALA A 131 12.08 1.49 -17.12
CA ALA A 131 11.51 1.19 -15.81
C ALA A 131 10.81 2.41 -15.18
N LEU A 132 11.30 3.63 -15.43
CA LEU A 132 10.77 4.84 -14.80
C LEU A 132 9.26 5.05 -15.03
N PRO A 133 8.71 4.91 -16.26
CA PRO A 133 7.28 5.06 -16.49
C PRO A 133 6.44 4.02 -15.73
N LEU A 134 6.96 2.81 -15.56
CA LEU A 134 6.29 1.74 -14.82
C LEU A 134 6.19 2.10 -13.33
N LEU A 135 7.30 2.53 -12.73
CA LEU A 135 7.31 2.94 -11.31
C LEU A 135 6.43 4.18 -11.06
N LEU A 136 6.40 5.13 -11.99
CA LEU A 136 5.52 6.29 -11.90
C LEU A 136 4.05 5.94 -12.08
N ALA A 137 3.70 4.94 -12.90
CA ALA A 137 2.33 4.49 -13.03
C ALA A 137 1.80 3.92 -11.71
N THR A 138 2.57 3.06 -11.02
CA THR A 138 2.19 2.61 -9.68
C THR A 138 2.09 3.78 -8.70
N LEU A 139 3.07 4.70 -8.69
CA LEU A 139 3.03 5.86 -7.79
C LEU A 139 1.74 6.68 -7.93
N GLU A 140 1.21 6.85 -9.15
CA GLU A 140 -0.03 7.58 -9.37
C GLU A 140 -1.27 6.76 -8.97
N GLU A 141 -1.24 5.43 -9.12
CA GLU A 141 -2.29 4.54 -8.58
C GLU A 141 -2.38 4.68 -7.05
N GLU A 142 -1.27 4.61 -6.30
CA GLU A 142 -1.31 4.72 -4.83
C GLU A 142 -1.81 6.09 -4.35
N LYS A 143 -1.42 7.17 -5.04
CA LYS A 143 -1.95 8.50 -4.74
C LYS A 143 -3.45 8.57 -4.95
N ALA A 144 -3.96 8.00 -6.04
CA ALA A 144 -5.39 7.97 -6.32
C ALA A 144 -6.14 7.13 -5.28
N THR A 145 -5.54 6.03 -4.81
CA THR A 145 -6.08 5.21 -3.73
C THR A 145 -6.15 5.98 -2.41
N ASP A 146 -5.09 6.69 -2.00
CA ASP A 146 -5.11 7.53 -0.80
C ASP A 146 -6.15 8.68 -0.89
N GLU A 147 -6.26 9.33 -2.06
CA GLU A 147 -7.30 10.34 -2.29
C GLU A 147 -8.71 9.75 -2.13
N LYS A 148 -8.95 8.55 -2.66
CA LYS A 148 -10.22 7.83 -2.52
C LYS A 148 -10.51 7.46 -1.07
N LEU A 149 -9.50 7.02 -0.32
CA LEU A 149 -9.61 6.72 1.12
C LEU A 149 -9.92 7.99 1.93
N THR A 150 -9.28 9.11 1.60
CA THR A 150 -9.56 10.42 2.20
C THR A 150 -11.03 10.82 2.00
N LEU A 151 -11.56 10.68 0.79
CA LEU A 151 -12.97 10.96 0.51
C LEU A 151 -13.91 10.05 1.32
N LEU A 152 -13.57 8.76 1.48
CA LEU A 152 -14.35 7.85 2.32
C LEU A 152 -14.31 8.23 3.81
N ALA A 153 -13.16 8.69 4.30
CA ALA A 153 -12.98 9.18 5.66
C ALA A 153 -13.91 10.38 5.93
N GLU A 154 -13.94 11.35 5.01
CA GLU A 154 -14.72 12.59 5.14
C GLU A 154 -16.23 12.40 4.95
N GLN A 155 -16.63 11.59 3.96
CA GLN A 155 -18.03 11.48 3.52
C GLN A 155 -18.86 10.45 4.29
N GLY A 156 -18.22 9.55 5.05
CA GLY A 156 -18.95 8.47 5.72
C GLY A 156 -18.29 7.95 6.98
N GLY A 157 -17.00 7.59 6.91
CA GLY A 157 -16.29 6.91 8.00
C GLY A 157 -16.29 7.72 9.29
N ASN A 158 -15.67 8.91 9.25
CA ASN A 158 -15.47 9.72 10.46
C ASN A 158 -16.75 10.37 10.95
N GLN A 159 -17.67 10.75 10.05
CA GLN A 159 -18.96 11.34 10.46
C GLN A 159 -19.87 10.34 11.17
N LYS A 160 -19.95 9.09 10.69
CA LYS A 160 -20.74 8.03 11.36
C LYS A 160 -20.09 7.62 12.68
N ALA A 161 -18.75 7.50 12.73
CA ALA A 161 -18.01 7.25 13.96
C ALA A 161 -18.26 8.35 15.02
N ALA A 162 -18.16 9.63 14.64
CA ALA A 162 -18.38 10.76 15.54
C ALA A 162 -19.82 10.85 16.09
N LYS A 163 -20.83 10.38 15.32
CA LYS A 163 -22.22 10.31 15.80
C LYS A 163 -22.44 9.18 16.80
N THR A 164 -21.71 8.07 16.67
CA THR A 164 -21.78 6.92 17.60
C THR A 164 -21.32 7.32 19.01
N SER A 165 -20.28 8.16 19.10
CA SER A 165 -19.80 8.71 20.37
C SER A 165 -20.79 9.63 21.09
N LYS A 166 -21.79 10.20 20.41
CA LYS A 166 -22.81 11.07 21.03
C LYS A 166 -24.04 10.31 21.51
N ALA A 167 -24.17 9.03 21.16
CA ALA A 167 -25.34 8.20 21.45
C ALA A 167 -25.06 7.13 22.53
N ALA A 168 -23.81 6.99 22.97
CA ALA A 168 -23.37 6.18 24.10
C ALA A 168 -23.20 7.05 25.36
#